data_AF-A0AAU7W3Q2-F1
#
_entry.id   AF-A0AAU7W3Q2-F1
#
_cell.length_a   1.000
_cell.length_b   1.000
_cell.length_c   1.000
_cell.angle_alpha   90.00
_cell.angle_beta   90.00
_cell.angle_gamma   90.00
#
_symmetry.space_group_name_H-M   'P 1'
#
loop_
_entity.id
_entity.type
_entity.pdbx_description
1 polymer ?
#
loop_
_entity_poly.entity_id
_entity_poly.type
_entity_poly.pdbx_seq_one_letter_code
_entity_poly.pdbx_strand_id
1 'polypeptide(L)' 'MATKIDPAEVVKQVTTRLAERYPDTSHETIAALAAEELEKISNSKVTDYFAVLTERAVRKRLKR' A
#
# COMPACT_ATOMS: atom_id res chain seq x y z
N MET A 1 21.60 1.33 9.26
CA MET A 1 20.64 2.33 9.78
C MET A 1 19.27 1.88 9.32
N ALA A 2 18.40 1.42 10.22
CA ALA A 2 17.04 1.04 9.85
C ALA A 2 16.29 2.32 9.50
N THR A 3 16.02 2.53 8.21
CA THR A 3 15.11 3.59 7.76
C THR A 3 13.81 3.37 8.51
N LYS A 4 13.46 4.28 9.42
CA LYS A 4 12.15 4.28 10.07
C LYS A 4 11.15 4.62 8.98
N ILE A 5 10.70 3.61 8.25
CA ILE A 5 9.68 3.75 7.23
C ILE A 5 8.40 4.15 7.96
N ASP A 6 7.94 5.38 7.74
CA ASP A 6 6.70 5.88 8.31
C ASP A 6 5.52 5.22 7.57
N PRO A 7 4.62 4.51 8.26
CA PRO A 7 3.46 3.88 7.64
C PRO A 7 2.61 4.87 6.83
N ALA A 8 2.46 6.10 7.29
CA ALA A 8 1.69 7.13 6.59
C ALA A 8 2.35 7.53 5.27
N GLU A 9 3.67 7.57 5.22
CA GLU A 9 4.43 7.87 4.00
C GLU A 9 4.30 6.72 2.99
N VAL A 10 4.30 5.46 3.45
CA VAL A 10 4.06 4.30 2.59
C VAL A 10 2.66 4.34 1.99
N VAL A 11 1.63 4.59 2.80
CA VAL A 11 0.25 4.71 2.31
C VAL A 11 0.17 5.81 1.25
N LYS A 12 0.70 7.00 1.53
CA LYS A 12 0.67 8.13 0.59
C LYS A 12 1.36 7.81 -0.74
N GLN A 13 2.52 7.17 -0.70
CA GLN A 13 3.28 6.81 -1.89
C GLN A 13 2.58 5.74 -2.73
N VAL A 14 1.98 4.74 -2.07
CA VAL A 14 1.18 3.68 -2.70
C VAL A 14 -0.09 4.27 -3.32
N THR A 15 -0.83 5.10 -2.58
CA THR A 15 -2.05 5.75 -3.07
C THR A 15 -1.79 6.60 -4.31
N THR A 16 -0.72 7.40 -4.32
CA THR A 16 -0.36 8.23 -5.48
C THR A 16 -0.08 7.38 -6.71
N ARG A 17 0.73 6.32 -6.57
CA ARG A 17 1.06 5.41 -7.69
C ARG A 17 -0.13 4.60 -8.18
N LEU A 18 -1.04 4.20 -7.30
CA LEU A 18 -2.24 3.46 -7.67
C LEU A 18 -3.30 4.36 -8.29
N ALA A 19 -3.46 5.59 -7.82
CA ALA A 19 -4.38 6.54 -8.43
C ALA A 19 -4.03 6.83 -9.90
N GLU A 20 -2.74 6.95 -10.23
CA GLU A 20 -2.29 7.09 -11.62
C GLU A 20 -2.63 5.89 -12.51
N ARG A 21 -2.70 4.68 -11.92
CA ARG A 21 -2.99 3.43 -12.65
C ARG A 21 -4.46 3.04 -12.63
N TYR A 22 -5.24 3.57 -11.69
CA TYR A 22 -6.65 3.26 -11.47
C TYR A 22 -7.46 4.57 -11.34
N PRO A 23 -7.59 5.34 -12.42
CA PRO A 23 -8.29 6.64 -12.39
C PRO A 23 -9.79 6.51 -12.09
N ASP A 24 -10.38 5.33 -12.32
CA ASP A 24 -11.79 5.03 -12.01
C ASP A 24 -12.04 4.74 -10.52
N THR A 25 -10.99 4.63 -9.69
CA THR A 25 -11.13 4.35 -8.26
C THR A 25 -10.80 5.59 -7.44
N SER A 26 -11.66 5.93 -6.47
CA SER A 26 -11.45 7.07 -5.57
C SER A 26 -10.15 6.92 -4.78
N HIS A 27 -9.43 8.04 -4.63
CA HIS A 27 -8.23 8.13 -3.78
C HIS A 27 -8.49 7.66 -2.35
N GLU A 28 -9.69 7.91 -1.81
CA GLU A 28 -10.07 7.48 -0.46
C GLU A 28 -10.17 5.96 -0.36
N THR A 29 -10.74 5.31 -1.38
CA THR A 29 -10.82 3.85 -1.47
C THR A 29 -9.43 3.23 -1.60
N ILE A 30 -8.55 3.83 -2.42
CA ILE A 30 -7.17 3.35 -2.58
C ILE A 30 -6.38 3.53 -1.28
N ALA A 31 -6.53 4.65 -0.58
CA ALA A 31 -5.89 4.90 0.70
C ALA A 31 -6.36 3.93 1.80
N ALA A 32 -7.67 3.66 1.89
CA ALA A 32 -8.22 2.69 2.83
C ALA A 32 -7.68 1.27 2.57
N LEU A 33 -7.63 0.84 1.30
CA LEU A 33 -7.06 -0.45 0.91
C LEU A 33 -5.54 -0.53 1.19
N ALA A 34 -4.80 0.55 0.92
CA ALA A 34 -3.37 0.61 1.19
C ALA A 34 -3.08 0.52 2.70
N ALA A 35 -3.89 1.17 3.54
CA ALA A 35 -3.78 1.09 5.00
C ALA A 35 -4.10 -0.32 5.53
N GLU A 36 -5.19 -0.94 5.07
CA GLU A 36 -5.56 -2.32 5.42
C GLU A 36 -4.45 -3.33 5.09
N GLU A 37 -3.91 -3.24 3.87
CA GLU A 37 -2.87 -4.17 3.43
C GLU A 37 -1.54 -3.89 4.14
N LEU A 38 -1.22 -2.62 4.42
CA LEU A 38 -0.06 -2.25 5.22
C LEU A 38 -0.16 -2.79 6.65
N GLU A 39 -1.33 -2.72 7.28
CA GLU A 39 -1.57 -3.26 8.63
C GLU A 39 -1.43 -4.79 8.66
N LYS A 40 -1.91 -5.51 7.63
CA LYS A 40 -1.72 -6.97 7.52
C LYS A 40 -0.25 -7.36 7.45
N ILE A 41 0.55 -6.55 6.76
CA ILE A 41 1.98 -6.81 6.63
C ILE A 41 2.71 -6.27 7.89
N SER A 42 2.17 -5.28 8.62
CA SER A 42 2.85 -4.55 9.72
C SER A 42 3.20 -5.45 10.88
N ASN A 43 2.46 -6.55 11.00
CA ASN A 43 2.72 -7.67 11.90
C ASN A 43 3.94 -8.53 11.51
N SER A 44 4.55 -8.31 10.34
CA SER A 44 5.75 -9.01 9.88
C SER A 44 7.00 -8.15 10.09
N LYS A 45 8.05 -8.75 10.68
CA LYS A 45 9.35 -8.12 11.02
C LYS A 45 10.14 -7.50 9.85
N VAL A 46 9.59 -7.49 8.63
CA VAL A 46 10.32 -7.13 7.41
C VAL A 46 9.74 -5.86 6.82
N THR A 47 10.29 -4.72 7.24
CA THR A 47 9.86 -3.39 6.81
C THR A 47 10.20 -3.06 5.35
N ASP A 48 11.24 -3.68 4.80
CA ASP A 48 11.77 -3.30 3.49
C ASP A 48 10.92 -3.78 2.30
N TYR A 49 9.96 -4.69 2.54
CA TYR A 49 9.12 -5.26 1.49
C TYR A 49 7.65 -4.81 1.55
N PHE A 50 7.31 -3.89 2.45
CA PHE A 50 5.94 -3.40 2.62
C PHE A 50 5.31 -2.91 1.32
N ALA A 51 5.98 -1.97 0.64
CA ALA A 51 5.44 -1.38 -0.58
C ALA A 51 5.18 -2.41 -1.69
N VAL A 52 6.08 -3.39 -1.84
CA VAL A 52 5.99 -4.42 -2.89
C VAL A 52 4.89 -5.44 -2.56
N LEU A 53 4.78 -5.85 -1.29
CA LEU A 53 3.76 -6.79 -0.84
C LEU A 53 2.36 -6.16 -0.88
N THR A 54 2.23 -4.90 -0.45
CA THR A 54 0.99 -4.12 -0.55
C THR A 54 0.57 -3.96 -2.00
N GLU A 55 1.47 -3.55 -2.91
CA GLU A 55 1.14 -3.41 -4.34
C GLU A 55 0.67 -4.74 -4.94
N ARG A 56 1.32 -5.85 -4.59
CA ARG A 56 0.96 -7.18 -5.09
C ARG A 56 -0.40 -7.65 -4.57
N ALA A 57 -0.71 -7.39 -3.30
CA ALA A 57 -2.00 -7.75 -2.71
C ALA A 57 -3.15 -6.96 -3.33
N VAL A 58 -2.97 -5.64 -3.49
CA VAL A 58 -3.97 -4.76 -4.11
C VAL A 58 -4.22 -5.15 -5.56
N ARG A 59 -3.17 -5.42 -6.36
CA ARG A 59 -3.31 -5.93 -7.73
C ARG A 59 -4.09 -7.24 -7.82
N LYS A 60 -3.91 -8.14 -6.85
CA LYS A 60 -4.62 -9.44 -6.81
C LYS A 60 -6.11 -9.26 -6.51
N ARG A 61 -6.47 -8.29 -5.68
CA ARG A 61 -7.85 -7.96 -5.32
C ARG A 61 -8.59 -7.26 -6.47
N LEU A 62 -7.93 -6.35 -7.18
CA LEU A 62 -8.49 -5.62 -8.33
C LEU A 62 -8.66 -6.47 -9.60
N LYS A 63 -7.94 -7.59 -9.72
CA LYS A 63 -8.09 -8.54 -10.84
C LYS A 63 -9.26 -9.52 -10.67
N ARG A 64 -9.92 -9.51 -9.52
CA ARG A 64 -11.01 -10.42 -9.18
C ARG A 64 -12.34 -9.70 -9.32
#